data_AF-A0A1L8E453-F1
#
_entry.id   AF-A0A1L8E453-F1
#
_cell.length_a   1.000
_cell.length_b   1.000
_cell.length_c   1.000
_cell.angle_alpha   90.00
_cell.angle_beta   90.00
_cell.angle_gamma   90.00
#
_symmetry.space_group_name_H-M   'P 1'
#
loop_
_entity.id
_entity.type
_entity.pdbx_description
1 polymer ?
#
loop_
_entity_poly.entity_id
_entity_poly.type
_entity_poly.pdbx_seq_one_letter_code
_entity_poly.pdbx_strand_id
1 'polypeptide(L)'
;FSSIIGFISVDLTLRGSFFSYSTAAMFLGTWAILWVAHAALANPLLLDDDLLLEQPRLLRQVAPGRDFLFLNNQVTPIWRASATLTGDNAEGGPGGSVIFRQFTDFDPVVVNLNVTGLTPGKHGVHIHQYGDLTESCKSTGPHFRRSLIGNIEAKEDGTASVEFASPYLSLCGPNGIIGRSLVVHEKPIEYNRFPDIAAAPSDIEEDNPSPPQTEEQKVGGIVACGVITITKSKE
;
A
#
# COMPACT_ATOMS: atom_id res chain seq x y z
N PHE A 1 -24.20 11.91 55.33
CA PHE A 1 -22.95 12.09 56.10
C PHE A 1 -21.79 12.02 55.11
N SER A 2 -21.62 13.04 54.25
CA SER A 2 -20.68 14.17 54.41
C SER A 2 -19.26 13.72 54.73
N SER A 3 -18.37 13.78 53.73
CA SER A 3 -16.94 13.94 53.92
C SER A 3 -16.52 15.22 53.19
N ILE A 4 -15.94 16.11 53.99
CA ILE A 4 -15.76 17.53 53.79
C ILE A 4 -14.44 17.74 53.04
N ILE A 5 -14.49 18.42 51.90
CA ILE A 5 -13.31 19.04 51.29
C ILE A 5 -13.22 20.45 51.88
N GLY A 6 -12.20 20.68 52.71
CA GLY A 6 -11.94 21.94 53.37
C GLY A 6 -11.51 23.02 52.37
N PHE A 7 -12.27 24.10 52.32
CA PHE A 7 -11.86 25.35 51.70
C PHE A 7 -10.90 26.08 52.65
N ILE A 8 -9.70 26.39 52.18
CA ILE A 8 -8.80 27.32 52.84
C ILE A 8 -9.34 28.73 52.58
N SER A 9 -9.89 29.36 53.62
CA SER A 9 -10.11 30.81 53.65
C SER A 9 -8.76 31.51 53.72
N VAL A 10 -8.48 32.37 52.74
CA VAL A 10 -7.52 33.46 52.91
C VAL A 10 -8.31 34.75 52.86
N ASP A 11 -8.32 35.41 54.02
CA ASP A 11 -9.05 36.64 54.27
C ASP A 11 -8.45 37.79 53.46
N LEU A 12 -9.35 38.60 52.92
CA LEU A 12 -9.08 39.68 52.00
C LEU A 12 -8.73 40.93 52.79
N THR A 13 -7.57 41.55 52.54
CA THR A 13 -7.37 42.95 52.96
C THR A 13 -6.58 43.72 51.93
N LEU A 14 -7.24 44.13 50.84
CA LEU A 14 -6.75 45.26 50.05
C LEU A 14 -7.89 46.22 49.71
N ARG A 15 -7.71 47.43 50.23
CA ARG A 15 -8.51 48.63 49.98
C ARG A 15 -8.55 48.94 48.48
N GLY A 16 -9.74 49.32 48.02
CA GLY A 16 -9.90 50.41 47.07
C GLY A 16 -10.08 50.02 45.61
N SER A 17 -11.14 50.59 45.04
CA SER A 17 -11.36 50.84 43.61
C SER A 17 -12.12 49.76 42.84
N PHE A 18 -13.42 50.02 42.74
CA PHE A 18 -14.37 49.48 41.78
C PHE A 18 -13.80 49.44 40.36
N PHE A 19 -13.83 48.28 39.71
CA PHE A 19 -14.01 48.15 38.27
C PHE A 19 -14.80 46.86 37.98
N SER A 20 -16.06 47.05 37.57
CA SER A 20 -16.91 45.98 37.06
C SER A 20 -16.45 45.61 35.65
N TYR A 21 -15.88 44.42 35.46
CA TYR A 21 -15.70 43.83 34.13
C TYR A 21 -16.62 42.62 33.96
N SER A 22 -17.54 42.78 33.02
CA SER A 22 -18.52 41.80 32.55
C SER A 22 -17.81 40.59 31.94
N THR A 23 -18.20 39.38 32.36
CA THR A 23 -17.72 38.07 31.89
C THR A 23 -18.12 37.75 30.43
N ALA A 24 -18.64 38.71 29.67
CA ALA A 24 -19.08 38.51 28.28
C ALA A 24 -17.97 38.75 27.23
N ALA A 25 -16.80 39.30 27.59
CA ALA A 25 -15.77 39.69 26.62
C ALA A 25 -14.73 38.60 26.28
N MET A 26 -14.72 37.46 26.97
CA MET A 26 -13.75 36.37 26.71
C MET A 26 -14.25 35.29 25.73
N PHE A 27 -15.50 35.35 25.27
CA PHE A 27 -16.06 34.36 24.33
C PHE A 27 -16.11 34.81 22.85
N LEU A 28 -15.73 36.05 22.54
CA LEU A 28 -15.74 36.57 21.17
C LEU A 28 -14.36 36.57 20.48
N GLY A 29 -13.28 36.33 21.22
CA GLY A 29 -11.91 36.29 20.66
C GLY A 29 -11.49 34.93 20.09
N THR A 30 -12.12 33.83 20.53
CA THR A 30 -11.75 32.46 20.12
C THR A 30 -12.53 31.94 18.91
N TRP A 31 -13.62 32.60 18.51
CA TRP A 31 -14.40 32.23 17.32
C TRP A 31 -13.98 33.00 16.04
N ALA A 32 -13.25 34.12 16.16
CA ALA A 32 -12.79 34.89 15.01
C ALA A 32 -11.59 34.24 14.28
N ILE A 33 -10.81 33.38 14.95
CA ILE A 33 -9.66 32.71 14.35
C ILE A 33 -10.09 31.48 13.52
N LEU A 34 -11.28 30.91 13.77
CA LEU A 34 -11.80 29.79 12.98
C LEU A 34 -12.46 30.20 11.65
N TRP A 35 -12.86 31.47 11.50
CA TRP A 35 -13.51 31.95 10.27
C TRP A 35 -12.53 32.38 9.17
N VAL A 36 -11.29 32.75 9.51
CA VAL A 36 -10.25 33.04 8.51
C VAL A 36 -9.66 31.74 7.93
N ALA A 37 -9.74 30.62 8.64
CA ALA A 37 -9.24 29.33 8.17
C ALA A 37 -10.22 28.54 7.27
N HIS A 38 -11.52 28.90 7.25
CA HIS A 38 -12.53 28.23 6.41
C HIS A 38 -12.89 28.96 5.11
N ALA A 39 -12.39 30.18 4.88
CA ALA A 39 -12.60 30.91 3.63
C ALA A 39 -11.53 30.65 2.55
N ALA A 40 -10.46 29.92 2.86
CA ALA A 40 -9.40 29.58 1.90
C ALA A 40 -9.64 28.24 1.14
N LEU A 41 -10.77 27.57 1.38
CA LEU A 41 -11.10 26.27 0.78
C LEU A 41 -12.39 26.27 -0.06
N ALA A 42 -12.87 27.44 -0.50
CA ALA A 42 -14.07 27.53 -1.33
C ALA A 42 -13.83 28.31 -2.64
N ASN A 43 -13.48 27.54 -3.68
CA ASN A 43 -13.82 27.76 -5.11
C ASN A 43 -13.20 28.96 -5.86
N PRO A 44 -13.29 28.99 -7.21
CA PRO A 44 -13.08 27.93 -8.19
C PRO A 44 -12.19 28.42 -9.36
N LEU A 45 -11.79 27.47 -10.22
CA LEU A 45 -11.49 27.62 -11.65
C LEU A 45 -11.73 29.01 -12.28
N LEU A 46 -10.64 29.68 -12.68
CA LEU A 46 -10.58 30.50 -13.88
C LEU A 46 -9.56 29.83 -14.81
N LEU A 47 -10.08 29.02 -15.72
CA LEU A 47 -9.36 28.52 -16.88
C LEU A 47 -9.25 29.68 -17.87
N ASP A 48 -8.06 30.26 -18.01
CA ASP A 48 -7.70 30.92 -19.25
C ASP A 48 -7.41 29.83 -20.28
N ASP A 49 -8.26 29.77 -21.31
CA ASP A 49 -8.32 28.71 -22.33
C ASP A 49 -7.21 28.77 -23.41
N ASP A 50 -6.12 29.52 -23.20
CA ASP A 50 -5.20 29.90 -24.30
C ASP A 50 -3.77 29.33 -24.25
N LEU A 51 -3.51 28.25 -23.51
CA LEU A 51 -2.18 27.59 -23.51
C LEU A 51 -2.23 26.06 -23.64
N LEU A 52 -3.25 25.52 -24.33
CA LEU A 52 -3.32 24.10 -24.72
C LEU A 52 -2.84 23.83 -26.15
N LEU A 53 -1.71 24.42 -26.55
CA LEU A 53 -0.99 23.98 -27.74
C LEU A 53 0.51 23.96 -27.46
N GLU A 54 1.03 22.73 -27.38
CA GLU A 54 2.42 22.28 -27.41
C GLU A 54 3.07 21.74 -26.12
N GLN A 55 3.68 20.56 -26.32
CA GLN A 55 4.67 19.84 -25.50
C GLN A 55 4.12 18.79 -24.49
N PRO A 56 4.06 17.50 -24.89
CA PRO A 56 3.77 16.39 -24.01
C PRO A 56 5.07 15.94 -23.32
N ARG A 57 5.25 16.27 -22.04
CA ARG A 57 6.13 15.59 -21.07
C ARG A 57 6.26 16.49 -19.85
N LEU A 58 5.48 16.23 -18.80
CA LEU A 58 5.80 16.48 -17.39
C LEU A 58 4.54 16.30 -16.54
N LEU A 59 4.32 15.10 -16.02
CA LEU A 59 3.56 14.91 -14.79
C LEU A 59 4.49 14.28 -13.75
N ARG A 60 5.37 15.14 -13.22
CA ARG A 60 6.04 14.95 -11.93
C ARG A 60 5.42 15.98 -10.98
N GLN A 61 4.23 15.71 -10.46
CA GLN A 61 3.73 16.42 -9.30
C GLN A 61 4.27 15.72 -8.05
N VAL A 62 5.48 16.12 -7.66
CA VAL A 62 6.07 15.83 -6.36
C VAL A 62 5.52 16.86 -5.38
N ALA A 63 5.07 16.38 -4.21
CA ALA A 63 4.57 17.16 -3.09
C ALA A 63 5.55 18.29 -2.67
N PRO A 64 5.05 19.39 -2.06
CA PRO A 64 5.88 20.56 -1.80
C PRO A 64 6.85 20.32 -0.63
N GLY A 65 8.11 20.67 -0.86
CA GLY A 65 9.03 21.21 0.14
C GLY A 65 9.56 20.27 1.22
N ARG A 66 10.57 19.46 0.88
CA ARG A 66 11.66 19.13 1.82
C ARG A 66 12.98 19.27 1.06
N ASP A 67 13.88 20.09 1.58
CA ASP A 67 15.21 20.32 1.03
C ASP A 67 16.02 19.03 1.09
N PHE A 68 16.03 18.33 -0.04
CA PHE A 68 16.94 17.21 -0.26
C PHE A 68 18.27 17.79 -0.74
N LEU A 69 19.31 17.66 0.08
CA LEU A 69 20.70 17.84 -0.36
C LEU A 69 21.04 16.74 -1.36
N PHE A 70 20.68 16.94 -2.63
CA PHE A 70 21.03 16.05 -3.73
C PHE A 70 22.46 16.33 -4.17
N LEU A 71 23.40 15.49 -3.73
CA LEU A 71 24.66 15.34 -4.46
C LEU A 71 24.39 14.39 -5.64
N ASN A 72 24.54 14.89 -6.87
CA ASN A 72 24.66 14.13 -8.12
C ASN A 72 23.41 13.59 -8.84
N ASN A 73 22.23 14.19 -8.69
CA ASN A 73 21.05 13.98 -9.58
C ASN A 73 20.61 12.52 -9.83
N GLN A 74 21.11 11.55 -9.04
CA GLN A 74 20.65 10.17 -9.02
C GLN A 74 19.78 10.01 -7.80
N VAL A 75 18.48 9.81 -8.03
CA VAL A 75 17.55 9.45 -6.96
C VAL A 75 17.79 7.96 -6.68
N THR A 76 18.53 7.64 -5.63
CA THR A 76 18.72 6.25 -5.18
C THR A 76 17.58 5.86 -4.24
N PRO A 77 16.98 4.67 -4.38
CA PRO A 77 15.95 4.24 -3.45
C PRO A 77 16.55 3.99 -2.07
N ILE A 78 15.88 4.45 -1.00
CA ILE A 78 16.31 4.15 0.37
C ILE A 78 16.11 2.68 0.72
N TRP A 79 15.14 2.01 0.10
CA TRP A 79 14.90 0.58 0.26
C TRP A 79 15.03 -0.14 -1.08
N ARG A 80 15.81 -1.21 -1.05
CA ARG A 80 15.92 -2.15 -2.17
C ARG A 80 15.85 -3.57 -1.64
N ALA A 81 14.98 -4.36 -2.26
CA ALA A 81 14.84 -5.76 -1.94
C ALA A 81 14.72 -6.58 -3.22
N SER A 82 14.98 -7.87 -3.14
CA SER A 82 14.70 -8.81 -4.22
C SER A 82 14.36 -10.19 -3.70
N ALA A 83 13.73 -10.99 -4.54
CA ALA A 83 13.61 -12.43 -4.33
C ALA A 83 14.04 -13.16 -5.61
N THR A 84 14.74 -14.27 -5.43
CA THR A 84 14.93 -15.27 -6.49
C THR A 84 13.81 -16.27 -6.36
N LEU A 85 13.08 -16.49 -7.45
CA LEU A 85 11.96 -17.42 -7.49
C LEU A 85 12.45 -18.78 -7.98
N THR A 86 12.10 -19.82 -7.24
CA THR A 86 12.39 -21.22 -7.54
C THR A 86 11.09 -22.01 -7.61
N GLY A 87 11.01 -22.93 -8.57
CA GLY A 87 9.83 -23.76 -8.79
C GLY A 87 9.57 -24.71 -7.63
N ASP A 88 8.29 -24.94 -7.30
CA ASP A 88 7.91 -25.58 -6.03
C ASP A 88 8.37 -27.05 -5.89
N ASN A 89 8.63 -27.80 -6.96
CA ASN A 89 9.00 -29.23 -6.86
C ASN A 89 9.77 -29.82 -8.07
N ALA A 90 10.57 -29.04 -8.82
CA ALA A 90 11.34 -29.59 -9.93
C ALA A 90 12.69 -28.87 -10.15
N GLU A 91 13.77 -29.65 -10.18
CA GLU A 91 14.99 -29.22 -10.89
C GLU A 91 14.60 -28.87 -12.33
N GLY A 92 14.81 -27.61 -12.72
CA GLY A 92 14.39 -27.10 -14.04
C GLY A 92 12.92 -26.63 -14.13
N GLY A 93 12.21 -26.49 -13.01
CA GLY A 93 10.89 -25.85 -12.94
C GLY A 93 10.92 -24.33 -13.18
N PRO A 94 9.76 -23.65 -13.15
CA PRO A 94 9.67 -22.21 -13.36
C PRO A 94 10.59 -21.46 -12.39
N GLY A 95 11.27 -20.44 -12.88
CA GLY A 95 12.28 -19.71 -12.11
C GLY A 95 12.35 -18.26 -12.53
N GLY A 96 12.90 -17.40 -11.67
CA GLY A 96 12.93 -15.98 -11.97
C GLY A 96 13.52 -15.12 -10.88
N SER A 97 13.32 -13.82 -11.02
CA SER A 97 13.68 -12.86 -10.00
C SER A 97 12.71 -11.68 -10.00
N VAL A 98 12.55 -11.09 -8.82
CA VAL A 98 11.81 -9.85 -8.62
C VAL A 98 12.68 -8.86 -7.89
N ILE A 99 12.62 -7.59 -8.30
CA ILE A 99 13.30 -6.48 -7.67
C ILE A 99 12.24 -5.48 -7.21
N PHE A 100 12.36 -5.06 -5.94
CA PHE A 100 11.54 -4.03 -5.33
C PHE A 100 12.41 -2.81 -5.04
N ARG A 101 11.90 -1.62 -5.36
CA ARG A 101 12.55 -0.34 -5.07
C ARG A 101 11.53 0.61 -4.45
N GLN A 102 11.90 1.25 -3.35
CA GLN A 102 11.08 2.27 -2.71
C GLN A 102 11.96 3.48 -2.35
N PHE A 103 11.58 4.65 -2.86
CA PHE A 103 12.44 5.85 -2.86
C PHE A 103 12.42 6.62 -1.55
N THR A 104 11.28 6.63 -0.87
CA THR A 104 11.08 7.08 0.50
C THR A 104 10.10 6.15 1.20
N ASP A 105 9.98 6.21 2.52
CA ASP A 105 9.09 5.32 3.29
C ASP A 105 7.59 5.44 2.90
N PHE A 106 7.24 6.49 2.15
CA PHE A 106 5.87 6.79 1.72
C PHE A 106 5.66 6.63 0.21
N ASP A 107 6.72 6.42 -0.56
CA ASP A 107 6.58 6.23 -2.00
C ASP A 107 6.01 4.85 -2.32
N PRO A 108 5.24 4.73 -3.42
CA PRO A 108 4.88 3.42 -3.97
C PRO A 108 6.11 2.56 -4.23
N VAL A 109 5.97 1.25 -4.04
CA VAL A 109 7.05 0.30 -4.35
C VAL A 109 7.03 0.02 -5.85
N VAL A 110 8.14 0.30 -6.52
CA VAL A 110 8.37 -0.11 -7.91
C VAL A 110 8.82 -1.56 -7.93
N VAL A 111 8.03 -2.40 -8.59
CA VAL A 111 8.25 -3.84 -8.74
C VAL A 111 8.69 -4.12 -10.16
N ASN A 112 9.78 -4.85 -10.35
CA ASN A 112 10.21 -5.39 -11.63
C ASN A 112 10.33 -6.92 -11.46
N LEU A 113 9.44 -7.66 -12.11
CA LEU A 113 9.31 -9.11 -11.97
C LEU A 113 9.60 -9.78 -13.32
N ASN A 114 10.52 -10.72 -13.32
CA ASN A 114 10.90 -11.53 -14.49
C ASN A 114 10.84 -13.01 -14.11
N VAL A 115 10.04 -13.78 -14.83
CA VAL A 115 9.85 -15.22 -14.61
C VAL A 115 9.94 -15.95 -15.94
N THR A 116 10.51 -17.14 -15.93
CA THR A 116 10.64 -18.02 -17.09
C THR A 116 10.18 -19.43 -16.75
N GLY A 117 9.81 -20.21 -17.76
CA GLY A 117 9.36 -21.59 -17.59
C GLY A 117 7.91 -21.70 -17.10
N LEU A 118 7.13 -20.62 -17.19
CA LEU A 118 5.69 -20.66 -16.92
C LEU A 118 4.94 -21.29 -18.10
N THR A 119 3.74 -21.82 -17.84
CA THR A 119 2.81 -22.15 -18.92
C THR A 119 2.30 -20.86 -19.58
N PRO A 120 1.99 -20.86 -20.89
CA PRO A 120 1.42 -19.68 -21.52
C PRO A 120 0.09 -19.25 -20.87
N GLY A 121 -0.13 -17.94 -20.73
CA GLY A 121 -1.35 -17.38 -20.15
C GLY A 121 -1.13 -16.61 -18.85
N LYS A 122 -2.22 -16.37 -18.10
CA LYS A 122 -2.20 -15.53 -16.90
C LYS A 122 -1.95 -16.34 -15.63
N HIS A 123 -1.09 -15.81 -14.77
CA HIS A 123 -0.71 -16.39 -13.49
C HIS A 123 -0.95 -15.40 -12.35
N GLY A 124 -1.61 -15.84 -11.29
CA GLY A 124 -1.80 -15.06 -10.08
C GLY A 124 -0.50 -14.90 -9.30
N VAL A 125 -0.25 -13.71 -8.75
CA VAL A 125 0.93 -13.41 -7.96
C VAL A 125 0.54 -12.77 -6.63
N HIS A 126 1.02 -13.39 -5.56
CA HIS A 126 0.74 -12.99 -4.18
C HIS A 126 2.02 -12.77 -3.38
N ILE A 127 1.92 -11.98 -2.32
CA ILE A 127 2.88 -12.04 -1.22
C ILE A 127 2.26 -12.91 -0.15
N HIS A 128 2.99 -13.92 0.31
CA HIS A 128 2.57 -14.82 1.37
C HIS A 128 3.11 -14.37 2.72
N GLN A 129 2.48 -14.82 3.80
CA GLN A 129 2.76 -14.32 5.13
C GLN A 129 4.19 -14.64 5.59
N TYR A 130 4.71 -15.82 5.25
CA TYR A 130 5.98 -16.33 5.75
C TYR A 130 7.05 -16.43 4.66
N GLY A 131 8.27 -16.02 5.01
CA GLY A 131 9.50 -16.33 4.28
C GLY A 131 10.06 -17.72 4.63
N ASP A 132 9.19 -18.70 4.85
CA ASP A 132 9.56 -20.06 5.23
C ASP A 132 9.47 -20.99 4.01
N LEU A 133 10.60 -21.60 3.65
CA LEU A 133 10.73 -22.54 2.54
C LEU A 133 11.15 -23.95 3.00
N THR A 134 10.90 -24.30 4.27
CA THR A 134 11.26 -25.62 4.85
C THR A 134 10.58 -26.80 4.15
N GLU A 135 9.34 -26.63 3.69
CA GLU A 135 8.63 -27.57 2.81
C GLU A 135 8.41 -26.94 1.42
N SER A 136 9.44 -26.32 0.85
CA SER A 136 9.34 -25.56 -0.41
C SER A 136 8.31 -24.42 -0.30
N CYS A 137 7.52 -24.14 -1.33
CA CYS A 137 6.56 -23.04 -1.31
C CYS A 137 5.35 -23.29 -0.41
N LYS A 138 5.10 -24.54 0.00
CA LYS A 138 3.98 -24.91 0.87
C LYS A 138 4.06 -24.27 2.26
N SER A 139 5.28 -24.06 2.80
CA SER A 139 5.49 -23.44 4.11
C SER A 139 5.28 -21.93 4.13
N THR A 140 5.03 -21.28 2.98
CA THR A 140 4.88 -19.82 2.91
C THR A 140 3.59 -19.30 3.57
N GLY A 141 2.62 -20.19 3.82
CA GLY A 141 1.37 -19.88 4.52
C GLY A 141 0.36 -19.13 3.64
N PRO A 142 -0.63 -18.42 4.23
CA PRO A 142 -1.66 -17.71 3.48
C PRO A 142 -1.15 -16.37 2.92
N HIS A 143 -1.99 -15.68 2.15
CA HIS A 143 -1.72 -14.32 1.67
C HIS A 143 -1.38 -13.37 2.82
N PHE A 144 -0.35 -12.56 2.60
CA PHE A 144 -0.09 -11.39 3.39
C PHE A 144 -1.16 -10.32 3.12
N ARG A 145 -1.57 -9.60 4.16
CA ARG A 145 -2.69 -8.66 4.07
C ARG A 145 -2.32 -7.46 3.21
N ARG A 146 -3.27 -6.98 2.40
CA ARG A 146 -3.16 -5.75 1.58
C ARG A 146 -2.01 -5.76 0.56
N SER A 147 -1.43 -6.90 0.23
CA SER A 147 -0.34 -6.99 -0.75
C SER A 147 -0.83 -7.46 -2.11
N LEU A 148 -1.67 -6.65 -2.75
CA LEU A 148 -2.18 -6.96 -4.09
C LEU A 148 -1.11 -6.63 -5.13
N ILE A 149 -0.63 -7.67 -5.82
CA ILE A 149 0.23 -7.54 -7.01
C ILE A 149 -0.63 -7.77 -8.25
N GLY A 150 -1.33 -8.90 -8.28
CA GLY A 150 -2.26 -9.24 -9.33
C GLY A 150 -1.75 -10.31 -10.28
N ASN A 151 -2.12 -10.19 -11.56
CA ASN A 151 -1.80 -11.21 -12.56
C ASN A 151 -0.60 -10.78 -13.40
N ILE A 152 0.28 -11.74 -13.69
CA ILE A 152 1.26 -11.63 -14.76
C ILE A 152 0.83 -12.48 -15.95
N GLU A 153 1.27 -12.12 -17.15
CA GLU A 153 0.96 -12.84 -18.37
C GLU A 153 2.25 -13.42 -18.96
N ALA A 154 2.32 -14.74 -19.01
CA ALA A 154 3.37 -15.49 -19.63
C ALA A 154 3.08 -15.66 -21.12
N LYS A 155 4.10 -15.41 -21.94
CA LYS A 155 4.05 -15.60 -23.40
C LYS A 155 4.15 -17.09 -23.74
N GLU A 156 4.01 -17.39 -25.03
CA GLU A 156 4.15 -18.76 -25.58
C GLU A 156 5.53 -19.40 -25.31
N ASP A 157 6.58 -18.59 -25.13
CA ASP A 157 7.92 -19.06 -24.76
C ASP A 157 8.08 -19.32 -23.25
N GLY A 158 7.01 -19.16 -22.47
CA GLY A 158 6.98 -19.32 -21.02
C GLY A 158 7.64 -18.19 -20.24
N THR A 159 7.90 -17.03 -20.88
CA THR A 159 8.47 -15.85 -20.24
C THR A 159 7.42 -14.82 -19.86
N ALA A 160 7.55 -14.24 -18.67
CA ALA A 160 6.74 -13.12 -18.18
C ALA A 160 7.68 -12.03 -17.61
N SER A 161 7.51 -10.79 -18.07
CA SER A 161 8.28 -9.64 -17.60
C SER A 161 7.35 -8.45 -17.42
N VAL A 162 7.27 -7.92 -16.20
CA VAL A 162 6.41 -6.78 -15.86
C VAL A 162 7.13 -5.79 -14.96
N GLU A 163 6.85 -4.51 -15.17
CA GLU A 163 7.26 -3.43 -14.26
C GLU A 163 6.06 -2.54 -13.96
N PHE A 164 5.81 -2.30 -12.67
CA PHE A 164 4.71 -1.47 -12.21
C PHE A 164 5.03 -0.86 -10.83
N ALA A 165 4.26 0.15 -10.44
CA ALA A 165 4.34 0.75 -9.11
C ALA A 165 3.10 0.36 -8.30
N SER A 166 3.29 -0.16 -7.08
CA SER A 166 2.20 -0.53 -6.18
C SER A 166 2.14 0.39 -4.97
N PRO A 167 1.03 1.11 -4.75
CA PRO A 167 0.81 1.86 -3.51
C PRO A 167 0.39 0.96 -2.34
N TYR A 168 0.14 -0.32 -2.58
CA TYR A 168 -0.31 -1.29 -1.59
C TYR A 168 0.83 -2.06 -0.93
N LEU A 169 2.03 -1.97 -1.49
CA LEU A 169 3.24 -2.58 -0.95
C LEU A 169 4.05 -1.56 -0.15
N SER A 170 4.78 -2.06 0.84
CA SER A 170 5.79 -1.32 1.58
C SER A 170 6.99 -2.21 1.82
N LEU A 171 8.21 -1.67 1.74
CA LEU A 171 9.43 -2.37 2.12
C LEU A 171 9.80 -2.15 3.59
N CYS A 172 9.07 -1.29 4.30
CA CYS A 172 9.35 -0.96 5.69
C CYS A 172 8.08 -0.91 6.55
N GLY A 173 8.28 -0.82 7.87
CA GLY A 173 7.20 -0.70 8.84
C GLY A 173 6.38 -1.99 9.04
N PRO A 174 5.23 -1.90 9.73
CA PRO A 174 4.43 -3.07 10.12
C PRO A 174 3.80 -3.81 8.94
N ASN A 175 3.60 -3.13 7.80
CA ASN A 175 3.11 -3.72 6.56
C ASN A 175 4.24 -4.06 5.58
N GLY A 176 5.48 -4.13 6.07
CA GLY A 176 6.65 -4.48 5.27
C GLY A 176 6.55 -5.90 4.71
N ILE A 177 6.98 -6.06 3.46
CA ILE A 177 7.06 -7.36 2.77
C ILE A 177 8.44 -8.01 2.84
N ILE A 178 9.44 -7.34 3.41
CA ILE A 178 10.77 -7.93 3.63
C ILE A 178 10.66 -9.10 4.61
N GLY A 179 11.33 -10.22 4.29
CA GLY A 179 11.27 -11.46 5.06
C GLY A 179 10.02 -12.31 4.78
N ARG A 180 9.18 -11.89 3.83
CA ARG A 180 8.04 -12.66 3.32
C ARG A 180 8.36 -13.30 1.98
N SER A 181 7.45 -14.11 1.45
CA SER A 181 7.64 -14.75 0.15
C SER A 181 6.76 -14.12 -0.92
N LEU A 182 7.31 -13.93 -2.13
CA LEU A 182 6.50 -13.76 -3.33
C LEU A 182 6.19 -15.14 -3.89
N VAL A 183 4.94 -15.34 -4.29
CA VAL A 183 4.40 -16.62 -4.79
C VAL A 183 3.72 -16.38 -6.12
N VAL A 184 3.97 -17.26 -7.08
CA VAL A 184 3.31 -17.33 -8.38
C VAL A 184 2.47 -18.60 -8.41
N HIS A 185 1.22 -18.49 -8.85
CA HIS A 185 0.26 -19.59 -8.92
C HIS A 185 0.04 -20.08 -10.36
N GLU A 186 -0.54 -21.27 -10.50
CA GLU A 186 -0.86 -21.87 -11.80
C GLU A 186 -1.93 -21.11 -12.58
N LYS A 187 -2.93 -20.55 -11.91
CA LYS A 187 -4.10 -19.91 -12.52
C LYS A 187 -4.17 -18.41 -12.18
N PRO A 188 -4.93 -17.62 -12.96
CA PRO A 188 -5.09 -16.20 -12.68
C PRO A 188 -5.97 -15.94 -11.46
N ILE A 189 -5.74 -14.80 -10.83
CA ILE A 189 -6.64 -14.15 -9.88
C ILE A 189 -7.85 -13.60 -10.64
N GLU A 190 -9.04 -13.92 -10.13
CA GLU A 190 -10.31 -13.38 -10.63
C GLU A 190 -10.79 -12.23 -9.72
N TYR A 191 -10.57 -10.97 -10.14
CA TYR A 191 -10.96 -9.79 -9.36
C TYR A 191 -12.48 -9.56 -9.24
N ASN A 192 -13.30 -10.31 -9.99
CA ASN A 192 -14.71 -10.00 -10.21
C ASN A 192 -15.71 -10.79 -9.36
N ARG A 193 -15.28 -11.45 -8.28
CA ARG A 193 -16.23 -11.87 -7.23
C ARG A 193 -16.15 -10.90 -6.07
N PHE A 194 -17.11 -9.98 -6.04
CA PHE A 194 -17.59 -9.41 -4.77
C PHE A 194 -17.69 -10.54 -3.72
N PRO A 195 -17.38 -10.29 -2.44
CA PRO A 195 -17.61 -11.29 -1.39
C PRO A 195 -19.04 -11.77 -1.53
N ASP A 196 -19.27 -13.08 -1.58
CA ASP A 196 -20.53 -13.75 -1.93
C ASP A 196 -21.74 -13.21 -1.13
N ILE A 197 -22.23 -12.02 -1.48
CA ILE A 197 -23.53 -11.49 -1.09
C ILE A 197 -24.41 -11.71 -2.30
N ALA A 198 -24.97 -12.91 -2.37
CA ALA A 198 -26.14 -13.27 -3.16
C ALA A 198 -26.19 -12.65 -4.57
N ALA A 199 -25.32 -13.09 -5.48
CA ALA A 199 -25.68 -13.04 -6.88
C ALA A 199 -26.79 -14.07 -7.10
N ALA A 200 -27.99 -13.60 -7.40
CA ALA A 200 -29.11 -14.43 -7.81
C ALA A 200 -28.70 -15.27 -9.05
N PRO A 201 -29.19 -16.51 -9.18
CA PRO A 201 -28.79 -17.39 -10.25
C PRO A 201 -29.45 -16.94 -11.55
N SER A 202 -28.71 -16.25 -12.40
CA SER A 202 -28.97 -16.27 -13.83
C SER A 202 -27.73 -16.85 -14.48
N ASP A 203 -27.91 -18.07 -14.96
CA ASP A 203 -27.04 -18.82 -15.86
C ASP A 203 -25.88 -19.54 -15.17
N ILE A 204 -26.18 -20.71 -14.55
CA ILE A 204 -25.45 -21.99 -14.68
C ILE A 204 -26.29 -23.05 -13.91
N GLU A 205 -26.80 -24.04 -14.63
CA GLU A 205 -27.12 -25.34 -14.03
C GLU A 205 -25.80 -25.98 -13.58
N GLU A 206 -25.45 -25.86 -12.29
CA GLU A 206 -24.36 -26.65 -11.70
C GLU A 206 -25.01 -27.74 -10.83
N ASP A 207 -25.12 -28.93 -11.41
CA ASP A 207 -25.43 -30.16 -10.69
C ASP A 207 -24.31 -30.39 -9.66
N ASN A 208 -24.59 -30.02 -8.40
CA ASN A 208 -23.73 -30.09 -7.21
C ASN A 208 -22.84 -28.84 -6.95
N PRO A 209 -23.37 -27.79 -6.28
CA PRO A 209 -22.59 -26.59 -5.97
C PRO A 209 -21.46 -26.92 -4.99
N SER A 210 -20.22 -26.74 -5.44
CA SER A 210 -19.04 -26.83 -4.58
C SER A 210 -19.05 -25.71 -3.53
N PRO A 211 -18.53 -25.95 -2.31
CA PRO A 211 -18.55 -24.95 -1.25
C PRO A 211 -17.81 -23.67 -1.67
N PRO A 212 -18.16 -22.50 -1.11
CA PRO A 212 -17.51 -21.23 -1.46
C PRO A 212 -16.00 -21.33 -1.28
N GLN A 213 -15.26 -21.16 -2.38
CA GLN A 213 -13.81 -21.22 -2.40
C GLN A 213 -13.21 -19.83 -2.20
N THR A 214 -12.16 -19.74 -1.37
CA THR A 214 -11.35 -18.53 -1.27
C THR A 214 -10.62 -18.25 -2.59
N GLU A 215 -10.16 -17.01 -2.78
CA GLU A 215 -9.31 -16.65 -3.93
C GLU A 215 -8.10 -17.60 -4.06
N GLU A 216 -7.45 -17.89 -2.94
CA GLU A 216 -6.28 -18.79 -2.88
C GLU A 216 -6.62 -20.22 -3.33
N GLN A 217 -7.85 -20.68 -3.10
CA GLN A 217 -8.28 -22.00 -3.58
C GLN A 217 -8.56 -22.03 -5.08
N LYS A 218 -8.83 -20.87 -5.71
CA LYS A 218 -9.15 -20.78 -7.14
C LYS A 218 -7.92 -20.64 -8.02
N VAL A 219 -6.86 -20.01 -7.52
CA VAL A 219 -5.60 -19.80 -8.27
C VAL A 219 -4.78 -21.08 -8.46
N GLY A 220 -5.18 -22.20 -7.86
CA GLY A 220 -4.54 -23.50 -8.05
C GLY A 220 -3.24 -23.65 -7.26
N GLY A 221 -2.38 -24.56 -7.70
CA GLY A 221 -1.11 -24.84 -7.05
C GLY A 221 -0.13 -23.67 -7.09
N ILE A 222 0.90 -23.73 -6.24
CA ILE A 222 2.03 -22.80 -6.30
C ILE A 222 3.02 -23.31 -7.33
N VAL A 223 3.37 -22.48 -8.31
CA VAL A 223 4.35 -22.84 -9.35
C VAL A 223 5.76 -22.44 -8.96
N ALA A 224 5.93 -21.28 -8.33
CA ALA A 224 7.23 -20.76 -7.92
C ALA A 224 7.08 -19.81 -6.73
N CYS A 225 8.11 -19.76 -5.89
CA CYS A 225 8.16 -18.82 -4.77
C CYS A 225 9.58 -18.39 -4.45
N GLY A 226 9.72 -17.32 -3.69
CA GLY A 226 11.02 -16.87 -3.20
C GLY A 226 10.90 -15.84 -2.07
N VAL A 227 11.82 -15.92 -1.12
CA VAL A 227 11.88 -15.01 0.02
C VAL A 227 12.45 -13.65 -0.39
N ILE A 228 11.73 -12.59 -0.01
CA ILE A 228 12.08 -11.20 -0.26
C ILE A 228 13.12 -10.77 0.77
N THR A 229 14.31 -10.40 0.29
CA THR A 229 15.46 -10.02 1.12
C THR A 229 16.02 -8.68 0.69
N ILE A 230 16.64 -7.96 1.64
CA ILE A 230 17.32 -6.68 1.36
C ILE A 230 18.50 -6.92 0.42
N THR A 231 18.66 -6.07 -0.60
CA THR A 231 19.80 -6.13 -1.52
C THR A 231 20.54 -4.82 -1.64
N LYS A 232 21.83 -4.92 -2.00
CA LYS A 232 22.68 -3.74 -2.25
C LYS A 232 22.14 -2.95 -3.44
N SER A 233 22.12 -1.62 -3.33
CA SER A 233 22.06 -0.76 -4.50
C SER A 233 23.28 -1.05 -5.38
N LYS A 234 23.09 -1.27 -6.68
CA LYS A 234 24.23 -1.21 -7.60
C LYS A 234 24.83 0.20 -7.48
N GLU A 235 26.10 0.26 -7.11
CA GLU A 235 26.93 1.47 -7.24
C GLU A 235 27.09 1.84 -8.71
#